data_AF-A0A183CJ28-F1
#
_entry.id   AF-A0A183CJ28-F1
#
_cell.length_a   1.000
_cell.length_b   1.000
_cell.length_c   1.000
_cell.angle_alpha   90.00
_cell.angle_beta   90.00
_cell.angle_gamma   90.00
#
_symmetry.space_group_name_H-M   'P 1'
#
loop_
_entity.id
_entity.type
_entity.pdbx_description
1 polymer ?
#
loop_
_entity_poly.entity_id
_entity_poly.type
_entity_poly.pdbx_seq_one_letter_code
_entity_poly.pdbx_strand_id
1 'polypeptide(L)'
;MKKTLLMPFRYNLSSKIFGYFTRTLTQFANGRVVLALEGGYELTAICDSAEECVKALCSNGGEITQLSAETLEQIPNNSAQETIQKVIAVHKKHWPCLTGVQGINTSELHWQTISQRFSSLTVHS
;
A
#
# COMPACT_ATOMS: atom_id res chain seq x y z
N MET A 1 23.32 -5.45 -22.75
CA MET A 1 23.01 -6.63 -21.89
C MET A 1 23.10 -6.22 -20.42
N LYS A 2 21.97 -5.93 -19.75
CA LYS A 2 21.96 -5.74 -18.29
C LYS A 2 21.68 -7.10 -17.66
N LYS A 3 22.69 -7.71 -17.03
CA LYS A 3 22.52 -8.95 -16.26
C LYS A 3 21.68 -8.64 -15.03
N THR A 4 20.42 -9.05 -15.06
CA THR A 4 19.52 -9.15 -13.91
C THR A 4 20.10 -10.19 -12.95
N LEU A 5 20.71 -9.74 -11.85
CA LEU A 5 20.93 -10.60 -10.70
C LEU A 5 19.58 -10.72 -9.98
N LEU A 6 18.89 -11.84 -10.20
CA LEU A 6 17.63 -12.17 -9.54
C LEU A 6 17.87 -12.33 -8.03
N MET A 7 17.38 -11.37 -7.25
CA MET A 7 16.90 -11.62 -5.89
C MET A 7 15.36 -11.60 -5.92
N PRO A 8 14.66 -12.58 -5.32
CA PRO A 8 13.22 -12.82 -5.47
C PRO A 8 12.30 -11.81 -4.77
N PHE A 9 12.82 -10.71 -4.22
CA PHE A 9 12.07 -9.72 -3.44
C PHE A 9 12.07 -8.35 -4.12
N ARG A 10 11.38 -8.17 -5.26
CA ARG A 10 11.27 -6.83 -5.85
C ARG A 10 9.82 -6.44 -6.13
N TYR A 11 9.31 -5.56 -5.29
CA TYR A 11 8.24 -4.65 -5.67
C TYR A 11 8.80 -3.60 -6.64
N ASN A 12 8.03 -3.24 -7.66
CA ASN A 12 8.36 -2.19 -8.61
C ASN A 12 7.55 -0.94 -8.26
N LEU A 13 8.11 -0.09 -7.41
CA LEU A 13 7.47 1.14 -6.95
C LEU A 13 8.24 2.35 -7.49
N SER A 14 7.50 3.38 -7.93
CA SER A 14 8.08 4.69 -8.21
C SER A 14 8.43 5.40 -6.90
N SER A 15 9.57 6.10 -6.84
CA SER A 15 9.98 6.90 -5.67
C SER A 15 8.91 7.90 -5.24
N LYS A 16 8.13 8.43 -6.20
CA LYS A 16 7.00 9.34 -5.96
C LYS A 16 5.95 8.81 -4.98
N ILE A 17 5.80 7.48 -4.87
CA ILE A 17 4.83 6.87 -3.95
C ILE A 17 5.20 7.11 -2.49
N PHE A 18 6.49 7.21 -2.17
CA PHE A 18 6.95 7.47 -0.82
C PHE A 18 6.65 8.90 -0.38
N GLY A 19 6.77 9.87 -1.28
CA GLY A 19 6.28 11.24 -1.05
C GLY A 19 4.77 11.28 -0.82
N TYR A 20 3.99 10.53 -1.62
CA TYR A 20 2.53 10.42 -1.43
C TYR A 20 2.17 9.82 -0.06
N PHE A 21 2.80 8.71 0.33
CA PHE A 21 2.58 8.08 1.64
C PHE A 21 2.94 9.01 2.80
N THR A 22 4.09 9.68 2.71
CA THR A 22 4.54 10.64 3.72
C THR A 22 3.53 11.76 3.90
N ARG A 23 3.03 12.35 2.80
CA ARG A 23 1.99 13.39 2.86
C ARG A 23 0.69 12.87 3.48
N THR A 24 0.28 11.64 3.17
CA THR A 24 -0.92 11.06 3.79
C THR A 24 -0.75 10.94 5.30
N LEU A 25 0.45 10.56 5.77
CA LEU A 25 0.74 10.49 7.20
C LEU A 25 0.74 11.86 7.89
N THR A 26 1.16 12.94 7.21
CA THR A 26 1.15 14.30 7.81
C THR A 26 -0.26 14.84 8.06
N GLN A 27 -1.31 14.23 7.50
CA GLN A 27 -2.70 14.58 7.82
C GLN A 27 -3.11 14.15 9.25
N PHE A 28 -2.33 13.29 9.89
CA PHE A 28 -2.57 12.79 11.24
C PHE A 28 -1.67 13.51 12.27
N ALA A 29 -2.04 13.43 13.55
CA ALA A 29 -1.25 13.95 14.67
C ALA A 29 -0.75 15.40 14.50
N ASN A 30 -1.54 16.25 13.81
CA ASN A 30 -1.19 17.63 13.45
C ASN A 30 0.14 17.74 12.68
N GLY A 31 0.45 16.78 11.79
CA GLY A 31 1.68 16.81 10.98
C GLY A 31 2.96 16.48 11.74
N ARG A 32 2.87 16.06 13.01
CA ARG A 32 4.03 15.63 13.79
C ARG A 32 4.47 14.22 13.37
N VAL A 33 5.19 14.15 12.25
CA VAL A 33 5.70 12.91 11.65
C VAL A 33 7.23 12.96 11.62
N VAL A 34 7.86 11.86 11.99
CA VAL A 34 9.31 11.62 11.84
C VAL A 34 9.48 10.33 11.05
N LEU A 35 10.32 10.36 10.02
CA LEU A 35 10.68 9.17 9.25
C LEU A 35 12.08 8.71 9.66
N ALA A 36 12.23 7.41 9.91
CA ALA A 36 13.51 6.77 10.17
C ALA A 36 13.83 5.83 8.99
N LEU A 37 15.05 5.93 8.46
CA LEU A 37 15.53 5.05 7.40
C LEU A 37 15.89 3.68 8.00
N GLU A 38 15.29 2.62 7.48
CA GLU A 38 15.53 1.24 7.95
C GLU A 38 16.40 0.45 6.98
N GLY A 39 15.87 0.17 5.79
CA GLY A 39 16.53 -0.62 4.76
C GLY A 39 16.55 0.07 3.40
N GLY A 40 17.01 -0.68 2.40
CA GLY A 40 17.21 -0.19 1.04
C GLY A 40 18.60 -0.58 0.56
N TYR A 41 18.68 -1.21 -0.61
CA TYR A 41 19.93 -1.76 -1.13
C TYR A 41 20.43 -1.05 -2.38
N GLU A 42 19.54 -0.31 -3.06
CA GLU A 42 19.87 0.40 -4.29
C GLU A 42 19.93 1.90 -3.97
N LEU A 43 21.13 2.46 -4.02
CA LEU A 43 21.41 3.82 -3.57
C LEU A 43 20.57 4.86 -4.31
N THR A 44 20.36 4.70 -5.62
CA THR A 44 19.58 5.64 -6.43
C THR A 44 18.12 5.64 -5.96
N ALA A 45 17.50 4.48 -5.80
CA ALA A 45 16.13 4.33 -5.35
C ALA A 45 15.94 4.85 -3.92
N ILE A 46 16.93 4.69 -3.04
CA ILE A 46 16.90 5.26 -1.69
C ILE A 46 16.97 6.79 -1.75
N CYS A 47 17.92 7.35 -2.50
CA CYS A 47 18.08 8.79 -2.67
C CYS A 47 16.82 9.42 -3.26
N ASP A 48 16.30 8.86 -4.36
CA ASP A 48 15.10 9.36 -5.03
C ASP A 48 13.89 9.29 -4.10
N SER A 49 13.72 8.19 -3.35
CA SER A 49 12.60 8.04 -2.42
C SER A 49 12.72 8.97 -1.21
N ALA A 50 13.93 9.17 -0.68
CA ALA A 50 14.21 10.08 0.42
C ALA A 50 13.96 11.54 0.01
N GLU A 51 14.35 11.93 -1.20
CA GLU A 51 14.05 13.24 -1.77
C GLU A 51 12.53 13.49 -1.80
N GLU A 52 11.75 12.52 -2.28
CA GLU A 52 10.28 12.63 -2.32
C GLU A 52 9.65 12.70 -0.91
N CYS A 53 10.18 11.97 0.06
CA CYS A 53 9.76 12.07 1.46
C CYS A 53 10.05 13.45 2.06
N VAL A 54 11.26 13.98 1.86
CA VAL A 54 11.66 15.29 2.39
C VAL A 54 10.86 16.41 1.74
N LYS A 55 10.61 16.34 0.42
CA LYS A 55 9.68 17.26 -0.26
C LYS A 55 8.32 17.27 0.43
N ALA A 56 7.74 16.09 0.71
CA ALA A 56 6.44 16.00 1.36
C ALA A 56 6.41 16.58 2.80
N LEU A 57 7.51 16.46 3.56
CA LEU A 57 7.63 17.02 4.91
C LEU A 57 7.82 18.55 4.93
N CYS A 58 8.56 19.08 3.94
CA CYS A 58 8.87 20.51 3.85
C CYS A 58 7.78 21.31 3.11
N SER A 59 6.90 20.66 2.37
CA SER A 59 5.80 21.32 1.68
C SER A 59 4.74 21.84 2.67
N ASN A 60 4.68 23.16 2.86
CA ASN A 60 3.62 23.87 3.60
C ASN A 60 2.27 23.89 2.83
N GLY A 61 1.86 22.76 2.25
CA GLY A 61 0.71 22.68 1.33
C GLY A 61 1.03 23.11 -0.11
N GLY A 62 2.31 23.25 -0.47
CA GLY A 62 2.79 23.56 -1.83
C GLY A 62 2.88 22.35 -2.77
N GLU A 63 3.69 22.47 -3.84
CA GLU A 63 3.76 21.52 -4.97
C GLU A 63 3.74 20.06 -4.53
N ILE A 64 2.76 19.36 -5.08
CA ILE A 64 2.43 18.00 -4.73
C ILE A 64 3.16 17.08 -5.70
N THR A 65 3.91 16.12 -5.17
CA THR A 65 4.24 14.93 -5.95
C THR A 65 2.93 14.21 -6.29
N GLN A 66 2.42 14.47 -7.50
CA GLN A 66 1.24 13.81 -8.03
C GLN A 66 1.65 12.47 -8.62
N LEU A 67 0.98 11.42 -8.14
CA LEU A 67 0.97 10.13 -8.84
C LEU A 67 0.18 10.30 -10.14
N SER A 68 0.52 9.53 -11.17
CA SER A 68 -0.27 9.56 -12.40
C SER A 68 -1.68 9.05 -12.13
N ALA A 69 -2.66 9.55 -12.89
CA ALA A 69 -4.04 9.05 -12.83
C ALA A 69 -4.09 7.52 -13.03
N GLU A 70 -3.28 7.01 -13.97
CA GLU A 70 -3.12 5.57 -14.20
C GLU A 70 -2.71 4.81 -12.94
N THR A 71 -1.74 5.32 -12.16
CA THR A 71 -1.31 4.67 -10.91
C THR A 71 -2.41 4.69 -9.84
N LEU A 72 -3.22 5.75 -9.79
CA LEU A 72 -4.30 5.91 -8.81
C LEU A 72 -5.53 5.05 -9.16
N GLU A 73 -5.80 4.87 -10.43
CA GLU A 73 -6.94 4.08 -10.93
C GLU A 73 -6.61 2.59 -11.09
N GLN A 74 -5.33 2.23 -11.00
CA GLN A 74 -4.89 0.85 -11.13
C GLN A 74 -5.46 -0.03 -10.01
N ILE A 75 -6.14 -1.10 -10.42
CA ILE A 75 -6.63 -2.12 -9.51
C ILE A 75 -5.43 -2.95 -9.02
N PRO A 76 -5.27 -3.17 -7.69
CA PRO A 76 -4.23 -4.07 -7.17
C PRO A 76 -4.34 -5.47 -7.77
N ASN A 77 -3.22 -6.15 -7.96
CA ASN A 77 -3.26 -7.54 -8.45
C ASN A 77 -3.99 -8.47 -7.46
N ASN A 78 -4.44 -9.65 -7.94
CA ASN A 78 -5.23 -10.59 -7.14
C ASN A 78 -4.56 -10.99 -5.81
N SER A 79 -3.24 -11.18 -5.80
CA SER A 79 -2.50 -11.54 -4.58
C SER A 79 -2.56 -10.41 -3.53
N ALA A 80 -2.43 -9.16 -3.95
CA ALA A 80 -2.59 -8.00 -3.07
C ALA A 80 -4.03 -7.87 -2.56
N GLN A 81 -5.03 -8.10 -3.44
CA GLN A 81 -6.44 -8.08 -3.04
C GLN A 81 -6.74 -9.14 -1.98
N GLU A 82 -6.33 -10.39 -2.21
CA GLU A 82 -6.51 -11.49 -1.24
C GLU A 82 -5.83 -11.19 0.10
N THR A 83 -4.63 -10.61 0.07
CA THR A 83 -3.88 -10.26 1.27
C THR A 83 -4.60 -9.18 2.08
N ILE A 84 -5.08 -8.12 1.43
CA ILE A 84 -5.84 -7.04 2.08
C ILE A 84 -7.11 -7.61 2.74
N GLN A 85 -7.84 -8.49 2.05
CA GLN A 85 -9.04 -9.11 2.59
C GLN A 85 -8.77 -9.97 3.82
N LYS A 86 -7.68 -10.76 3.81
CA LYS A 86 -7.27 -11.55 4.98
C LYS A 86 -6.94 -10.65 6.18
N VAL A 87 -6.23 -9.54 5.94
CA VAL A 87 -5.93 -8.56 7.00
C VAL A 87 -7.22 -7.97 7.57
N ILE A 88 -8.17 -7.55 6.73
CA ILE A 88 -9.49 -7.04 7.17
C ILE A 88 -10.24 -8.11 7.98
N ALA A 89 -10.29 -9.35 7.52
CA ALA A 89 -11.02 -10.44 8.18
C ALA A 89 -10.50 -10.70 9.61
N VAL A 90 -9.18 -10.63 9.81
CA VAL A 90 -8.54 -10.79 11.12
C VAL A 90 -8.78 -9.57 12.02
N HIS A 91 -8.68 -8.36 11.48
CA HIS A 91 -8.67 -7.13 12.25
C HIS A 91 -10.05 -6.50 12.51
N LYS A 92 -11.09 -6.82 11.73
CA LYS A 92 -12.42 -6.20 11.84
C LYS A 92 -13.07 -6.29 13.23
N LYS A 93 -12.74 -7.30 14.03
CA LYS A 93 -13.24 -7.44 15.41
C LYS A 93 -12.64 -6.42 16.39
N HIS A 94 -11.50 -5.82 16.03
CA HIS A 94 -10.77 -4.87 16.86
C HIS A 94 -10.91 -3.43 16.37
N TRP A 95 -11.19 -3.23 15.07
CA TRP A 95 -11.23 -1.94 14.42
C TRP A 95 -12.58 -1.75 13.71
N PRO A 96 -13.55 -1.03 14.32
CA PRO A 96 -14.90 -0.89 13.78
C PRO A 96 -14.97 -0.26 12.37
N CYS A 97 -13.95 0.51 11.98
CA CYS A 97 -13.87 1.10 10.64
C CYS A 97 -13.62 0.06 9.53
N LEU A 98 -13.11 -1.12 9.86
CA LEU A 98 -12.84 -2.19 8.89
C LEU A 98 -14.13 -2.99 8.65
N THR A 99 -14.92 -2.56 7.67
CA THR A 99 -16.11 -3.29 7.22
C THR A 99 -15.76 -4.28 6.11
N GLY A 100 -16.42 -5.44 6.08
CA GLY A 100 -16.17 -6.49 5.08
C GLY A 100 -16.53 -6.13 3.63
N VAL A 101 -16.92 -4.87 3.37
CA VAL A 101 -17.37 -4.34 2.08
C VAL A 101 -16.31 -3.44 1.42
N GLN A 102 -15.27 -3.01 2.15
CA GLN A 102 -14.27 -2.06 1.65
C GLN A 102 -13.01 -2.71 1.07
N GLY A 103 -13.15 -3.79 0.32
CA GLY A 103 -12.02 -4.37 -0.39
C GLY A 103 -12.24 -4.39 -1.89
N ILE A 104 -11.80 -3.30 -2.53
CA ILE A 104 -11.40 -3.20 -3.94
C ILE A 104 -12.52 -3.61 -4.91
N ASN A 105 -13.26 -2.62 -5.38
CA ASN A 105 -14.29 -2.64 -6.44
C ASN A 105 -14.28 -3.88 -7.37
N THR A 106 -14.81 -4.99 -6.88
CA THR A 106 -14.95 -6.27 -7.57
C THR A 106 -16.42 -6.62 -7.48
N SER A 107 -17.04 -6.91 -8.63
CA SER A 107 -18.47 -7.16 -8.71
C SER A 107 -18.88 -8.23 -7.69
N GLU A 108 -19.92 -7.93 -6.93
CA GLU A 108 -20.47 -8.72 -5.81
C GLU A 108 -20.60 -10.23 -6.11
N LEU A 109 -20.81 -10.57 -7.39
CA LEU A 109 -20.91 -11.94 -7.91
C LEU A 109 -19.62 -12.77 -7.79
N HIS A 110 -18.44 -12.14 -7.83
CA HIS A 110 -17.16 -12.84 -7.70
C HIS A 110 -16.88 -13.24 -6.23
N TRP A 111 -17.38 -12.46 -5.27
CA TRP A 111 -17.16 -12.69 -3.84
C TRP A 111 -18.04 -13.76 -3.21
N GLN A 112 -19.28 -13.92 -3.67
CA GLN A 112 -20.15 -15.00 -3.18
C GLN A 112 -19.53 -16.38 -3.45
N THR A 113 -18.86 -16.52 -4.60
CA THR A 113 -18.17 -17.75 -5.00
C THR A 113 -16.92 -18.02 -4.16
N ILE A 114 -16.14 -16.99 -3.83
CA ILE A 114 -14.93 -17.11 -3.02
C ILE A 114 -15.25 -17.30 -1.53
N SER A 115 -16.24 -16.57 -1.01
CA SER A 115 -16.66 -16.68 0.39
C SER A 115 -17.17 -18.08 0.73
N GLN A 116 -17.93 -18.72 -0.17
CA GLN A 116 -18.35 -20.12 0.01
C GLN A 116 -17.18 -21.11 0.12
N ARG A 117 -16.05 -20.81 -0.55
CA ARG A 117 -14.81 -21.61 -0.47
C ARG A 117 -14.03 -21.44 0.83
N PHE A 118 -14.17 -20.31 1.52
CA PHE A 118 -13.51 -20.07 2.81
C PHE A 118 -14.35 -20.52 4.00
N SER A 119 -15.67 -20.57 3.86
CA SER A 119 -16.58 -21.17 4.86
C SER A 119 -16.28 -22.65 5.13
N SER A 120 -15.67 -23.37 4.17
CA SER A 120 -15.27 -24.76 4.34
C SER A 120 -13.89 -24.94 5.02
N LEU A 121 -13.18 -23.84 5.30
CA LEU A 121 -11.84 -23.84 5.91
C LEU A 121 -11.86 -23.31 7.36
N THR A 122 -13.01 -23.28 8.03
CA THR A 122 -13.05 -23.07 9.48
C THR A 122 -12.22 -24.14 10.17
N VAL A 123 -11.03 -23.76 10.65
CA VAL A 123 -10.28 -24.53 11.64
C VAL A 123 -11.11 -24.47 12.92
N HIS A 124 -11.75 -25.59 13.25
CA HIS A 124 -12.36 -25.77 14.56
C HIS A 124 -11.25 -25.67 15.60
N SER A 125 -11.37 -24.66 16.46
CA SER A 125 -10.61 -24.53 17.71
C SER A 125 -10.93 -25.66 18.67
#